data_AF-A0A2U9IWH4-F1
#
_entry.id   AF-A0A2U9IWH4-F1
#
_cell.length_a   1.000
_cell.length_b   1.000
_cell.length_c   1.000
_cell.angle_alpha   90.00
_cell.angle_beta   90.00
_cell.angle_gamma   90.00
#
_symmetry.space_group_name_H-M   'P 1'
#
loop_
_entity.id
_entity.type
_entity.pdbx_description
1 polymer ?
#
loop_
_entity_poly.entity_id
_entity_poly.type
_entity_poly.pdbx_seq_one_letter_code
_entity_poly.pdbx_strand_id
1 'polypeptide(L)'
;MELSVDQIMEKLRSGKVSKEELWNYLQSSNKDVKHEAWVTAQKMIERKHSLLLDFLCFPDHGTRYRAWNLFQDFMNEFDREVINSRTGCLLEMLRDEDLNVRRLTWYVTLPRVLQYLDVNIVKQLVRYCEEVAVDEWKELIEDTCRELGLMR
;
A
#
# COMPACT_ATOMS: atom_id res chain seq x y z
N MET A 1 31.32 -1.81 -10.24
CA MET A 1 30.98 -0.66 -11.10
C MET A 1 29.52 -0.36 -10.86
N GLU A 2 29.20 0.78 -10.26
CA GLU A 2 27.80 1.24 -10.17
C GLU A 2 27.33 1.61 -11.58
N LEU A 3 26.11 1.21 -11.94
CA LEU A 3 25.49 1.59 -13.21
C LEU A 3 25.19 3.08 -13.20
N SER A 4 25.32 3.73 -14.36
CA SER A 4 24.81 5.10 -14.53
C SER A 4 23.29 5.13 -14.46
N VAL A 5 22.71 6.31 -14.20
CA VAL A 5 21.25 6.51 -14.21
C VAL A 5 20.65 6.05 -15.54
N ASP A 6 21.27 6.41 -16.67
CA ASP A 6 20.76 6.02 -17.99
C ASP A 6 20.72 4.50 -18.18
N GLN A 7 21.76 3.79 -17.72
CA GLN A 7 21.81 2.32 -17.77
C GLN A 7 20.73 1.68 -16.89
N ILE A 8 20.46 2.26 -15.71
CA ILE A 8 19.39 1.81 -14.83
C ILE A 8 18.02 2.01 -15.49
N MET A 9 17.78 3.19 -16.07
CA MET A 9 16.52 3.52 -16.73
C MET A 9 16.26 2.63 -17.95
N GLU A 10 17.28 2.35 -18.76
CA GLU A 10 17.17 1.40 -19.89
C GLU A 10 16.81 -0.01 -19.40
N LYS A 11 17.45 -0.46 -18.31
CA LYS A 11 17.19 -1.77 -17.72
C LYS A 11 15.77 -1.90 -17.18
N LEU A 12 15.28 -0.87 -16.47
CA LEU A 12 13.91 -0.80 -15.97
C LEU A 12 12.88 -0.81 -17.12
N ARG A 13 13.06 0.06 -18.11
CA ARG A 13 12.14 0.19 -19.26
C ARG A 13 12.09 -1.06 -20.13
N SER A 14 13.21 -1.76 -20.27
CA SER A 14 13.28 -3.03 -21.00
C SER A 14 12.73 -4.22 -20.20
N GLY A 15 12.42 -4.04 -18.90
CA GLY A 15 11.93 -5.10 -18.02
C GLY A 15 12.97 -6.17 -17.71
N LYS A 16 14.25 -5.96 -18.04
CA LYS A 16 15.36 -6.90 -17.80
C LYS A 16 15.96 -6.69 -16.40
N VAL A 17 15.11 -6.52 -15.40
CA VAL A 17 15.50 -6.26 -14.02
C VAL A 17 15.13 -7.45 -13.14
N SER A 18 16.05 -7.88 -12.28
CA SER A 18 15.76 -8.90 -11.27
C SER A 18 14.95 -8.30 -10.11
N LYS A 19 14.36 -9.15 -9.26
CA LYS A 19 13.61 -8.70 -8.08
C LYS A 19 14.51 -7.93 -7.11
N GLU A 20 15.73 -8.39 -6.91
CA GLU A 20 16.73 -7.78 -6.02
C GLU A 20 17.14 -6.38 -6.51
N GLU A 21 17.36 -6.24 -7.82
CA GLU A 21 17.68 -4.94 -8.42
C GLU A 21 16.52 -3.97 -8.33
N LEU A 22 15.29 -4.45 -8.60
CA LEU A 22 14.08 -3.65 -8.45
C LEU A 22 13.92 -3.15 -7.01
N TRP A 23 14.21 -4.01 -6.02
CA TRP A 23 14.19 -3.64 -4.60
C TRP A 23 15.16 -2.50 -4.29
N ASN A 24 16.36 -2.54 -4.88
CA ASN A 24 17.35 -1.47 -4.72
C ASN A 24 16.90 -0.17 -5.42
N TYR A 25 16.36 -0.25 -6.64
CA TYR A 25 15.95 0.94 -7.39
C TYR A 25 14.72 1.63 -6.77
N LEU A 26 13.82 0.89 -6.13
CA LEU A 26 12.70 1.44 -5.36
C LEU A 26 13.16 2.25 -4.14
N GLN A 27 14.39 2.03 -3.66
CA GLN A 27 14.99 2.79 -2.56
C GLN A 27 15.93 3.90 -3.05
N SER A 28 16.00 4.13 -4.37
CA SER A 28 16.84 5.18 -4.96
C SER A 28 16.44 6.57 -4.45
N SER A 29 17.45 7.41 -4.17
CA SER A 29 17.26 8.84 -3.89
C SER A 29 16.91 9.64 -5.15
N ASN A 30 17.22 9.11 -6.34
CA ASN A 30 16.80 9.69 -7.61
C ASN A 30 15.31 9.37 -7.85
N LYS A 31 14.49 10.43 -7.85
CA LYS A 31 13.02 10.34 -7.99
C LYS A 31 12.57 9.70 -9.30
N ASP A 32 13.27 9.95 -10.40
CA ASP A 32 12.93 9.40 -11.72
C ASP A 32 13.20 7.90 -11.77
N VAL A 33 14.36 7.48 -11.24
CA VAL A 33 14.70 6.06 -11.09
C VAL A 33 13.67 5.35 -10.21
N LYS A 34 13.33 5.93 -9.05
CA LYS A 34 12.35 5.35 -8.14
C LYS A 34 10.96 5.27 -8.78
N HIS A 35 10.56 6.29 -9.54
CA HIS A 35 9.29 6.32 -10.26
C HIS A 35 9.25 5.21 -11.33
N GLU A 36 10.26 5.13 -12.19
CA GLU A 36 10.33 4.09 -13.24
C GLU A 36 10.47 2.68 -12.65
N ALA A 37 11.15 2.54 -11.51
CA ALA A 37 11.22 1.29 -10.77
C ALA A 37 9.82 0.86 -10.31
N TRP A 38 9.02 1.76 -9.76
CA TRP A 38 7.64 1.46 -9.43
C TRP A 38 6.79 1.09 -10.66
N VAL A 39 6.90 1.83 -11.76
CA VAL A 39 6.19 1.51 -13.01
C VAL A 39 6.53 0.09 -13.48
N THR A 40 7.79 -0.30 -13.36
CA THR A 40 8.27 -1.65 -13.69
C THR A 40 7.72 -2.69 -12.70
N ALA A 41 7.74 -2.39 -11.40
CA ALA A 41 7.18 -3.24 -10.36
C ALA A 41 5.68 -3.51 -10.58
N GLN A 42 4.92 -2.46 -10.90
CA GLN A 42 3.49 -2.56 -11.19
C GLN A 42 3.23 -3.49 -12.38
N LYS A 43 3.96 -3.33 -13.50
CA LYS A 43 3.86 -4.24 -14.66
C LYS A 43 4.18 -5.70 -14.29
N MET A 44 5.10 -5.92 -13.36
CA MET A 44 5.43 -7.27 -12.87
C MET A 44 4.33 -7.83 -11.97
N ILE A 45 3.74 -7.00 -11.10
CA ILE A 45 2.60 -7.36 -10.25
C ILE A 45 1.41 -7.74 -11.12
N GLU A 46 1.05 -6.92 -12.12
CA GLU A 46 -0.05 -7.18 -13.07
C GLU A 46 0.12 -8.51 -13.84
N ARG A 47 1.35 -9.02 -13.98
CA ARG A 47 1.63 -10.34 -14.58
C ARG A 47 1.64 -11.47 -13.55
N LYS A 48 1.99 -11.17 -12.30
CA LYS A 48 2.14 -12.12 -11.19
C LYS A 48 1.73 -11.45 -9.88
N HIS A 49 0.44 -11.50 -9.59
CA HIS A 49 -0.16 -10.79 -8.45
C HIS A 49 0.51 -11.14 -7.12
N SER A 50 1.01 -12.37 -6.95
CA SER A 50 1.71 -12.81 -5.72
C SER A 50 2.87 -11.90 -5.29
N LEU A 51 3.48 -11.13 -6.21
CA LEU A 51 4.54 -10.17 -5.88
C LEU A 51 4.04 -8.99 -5.06
N LEU A 52 2.75 -8.64 -5.16
CA LEU A 52 2.15 -7.50 -4.48
C LEU A 52 2.31 -7.57 -2.96
N LEU A 53 2.18 -8.77 -2.40
CA LEU A 53 2.26 -9.03 -0.97
C LEU A 53 3.64 -8.71 -0.38
N ASP A 54 4.69 -8.80 -1.19
CA ASP A 54 6.04 -8.43 -0.77
C ASP A 54 6.18 -6.91 -0.65
N PHE A 55 5.46 -6.15 -1.50
CA PHE A 55 5.51 -4.69 -1.52
C PHE A 55 4.64 -4.03 -0.44
N LEU A 56 3.61 -4.73 0.07
CA LEU A 56 2.81 -4.22 1.20
C LEU A 56 3.66 -3.92 2.44
N CYS A 57 4.72 -4.68 2.65
CA CYS A 57 5.66 -4.55 3.77
C CYS A 57 7.00 -3.92 3.36
N PHE A 58 7.04 -3.23 2.23
CA PHE A 58 8.29 -2.67 1.73
C PHE A 58 8.87 -1.63 2.72
N PRO A 59 10.19 -1.50 2.89
CA PRO A 59 10.77 -0.56 3.87
C PRO A 59 10.41 0.91 3.61
N ASP A 60 10.32 1.28 2.34
CA ASP A 60 9.97 2.63 1.91
C ASP A 60 8.45 2.87 1.95
N HIS A 61 8.05 3.95 2.64
CA HIS A 61 6.66 4.39 2.78
C HIS A 61 5.96 4.60 1.44
N GLY A 62 6.58 5.33 0.51
CA GLY A 62 5.96 5.64 -0.78
C GLY A 62 5.67 4.38 -1.61
N THR A 63 6.53 3.37 -1.52
CA THR A 63 6.33 2.07 -2.15
C THR A 63 5.19 1.30 -1.49
N ARG A 64 5.13 1.26 -0.15
CA ARG A 64 3.99 0.65 0.57
C ARG A 64 2.67 1.30 0.18
N TYR A 65 2.60 2.63 0.15
CA TYR A 65 1.40 3.36 -0.23
C TYR A 65 0.94 3.03 -1.66
N ARG A 66 1.85 2.90 -2.61
CA ARG A 66 1.47 2.52 -3.98
C ARG A 66 1.04 1.05 -4.07
N ALA A 67 1.70 0.15 -3.35
CA ALA A 67 1.28 -1.25 -3.24
C ALA A 67 -0.09 -1.37 -2.59
N TRP A 68 -0.36 -0.55 -1.58
CA TRP A 68 -1.64 -0.43 -0.91
C TRP A 68 -2.77 -0.09 -1.87
N ASN A 69 -2.57 0.97 -2.65
CA ASN A 69 -3.56 1.42 -3.63
C ASN A 69 -3.79 0.39 -4.73
N LEU A 70 -2.76 -0.40 -5.09
CA LEU A 70 -2.89 -1.47 -6.07
C LEU A 70 -3.55 -2.73 -5.49
N PHE A 71 -3.42 -2.96 -4.18
CA PHE A 71 -3.96 -4.13 -3.50
C PHE A 71 -5.47 -4.24 -3.60
N GLN A 72 -6.20 -3.12 -3.62
CA GLN A 72 -7.65 -3.13 -3.78
C GLN A 72 -8.12 -3.76 -5.11
N ASP A 73 -7.28 -3.73 -6.14
CA ASP A 73 -7.62 -4.24 -7.47
C ASP A 73 -7.36 -5.74 -7.59
N PHE A 74 -6.47 -6.29 -6.76
CA PHE A 74 -6.04 -7.69 -6.81
C PHE A 74 -6.40 -8.49 -5.55
N MET A 75 -7.06 -7.89 -4.55
CA MET A 75 -7.31 -8.54 -3.27
C MET A 75 -8.07 -9.88 -3.36
N ASN A 76 -8.94 -10.04 -4.37
CA ASN A 76 -9.71 -11.27 -4.58
C ASN A 76 -8.87 -12.41 -5.20
N GLU A 77 -7.63 -12.13 -5.59
CA GLU A 77 -6.68 -13.08 -6.17
C GLU A 77 -5.82 -13.76 -5.09
N PHE A 78 -6.00 -13.41 -3.82
CA PHE A 78 -5.22 -13.96 -2.70
C PHE A 78 -6.11 -14.68 -1.69
N ASP A 79 -5.59 -15.78 -1.15
CA ASP A 79 -6.22 -16.47 -0.04
C ASP A 79 -6.23 -15.59 1.22
N ARG A 80 -7.30 -15.71 2.01
CA ARG A 80 -7.47 -14.98 3.27
C ARG A 80 -6.28 -15.16 4.23
N GLU A 81 -5.73 -16.37 4.33
CA GLU A 81 -4.58 -16.67 5.19
C GLU A 81 -3.33 -15.89 4.75
N VAL A 82 -3.14 -15.76 3.44
CA VAL A 82 -2.01 -15.04 2.86
C VAL A 82 -2.13 -13.54 3.17
N ILE A 83 -3.33 -12.97 3.03
CA ILE A 83 -3.60 -11.57 3.39
C ILE A 83 -3.42 -11.36 4.91
N ASN A 84 -3.95 -12.26 5.74
CA ASN A 84 -3.79 -12.24 7.19
C ASN A 84 -2.31 -12.21 7.61
N SER A 85 -1.44 -12.94 6.91
CA SER A 85 0.01 -12.94 7.17
C SER A 85 0.70 -11.59 6.91
N ARG A 86 -0.01 -10.63 6.29
CA ARG A 86 0.45 -9.26 6.02
C ARG A 86 -0.34 -8.20 6.77
N THR A 87 -1.24 -8.59 7.67
CA THR A 87 -2.09 -7.68 8.46
C THR A 87 -1.28 -6.61 9.19
N GLY A 88 -0.08 -6.90 9.70
CA GLY A 88 0.76 -5.90 10.35
C GLY A 88 1.04 -4.69 9.45
N CYS A 89 1.59 -4.93 8.27
CA CYS A 89 1.86 -3.89 7.27
C CYS A 89 0.56 -3.25 6.77
N LEU A 90 -0.53 -4.04 6.76
CA LEU A 90 -1.84 -3.55 6.38
C LEU A 90 -2.41 -2.51 7.38
N LEU A 91 -2.19 -2.72 8.66
CA LEU A 91 -2.65 -1.81 9.70
C LEU A 91 -1.72 -0.61 9.88
N GLU A 92 -0.46 -0.68 9.46
CA GLU A 92 0.47 0.46 9.50
C GLU A 92 -0.06 1.65 8.70
N MET A 93 -0.64 1.41 7.52
CA MET A 93 -1.19 2.48 6.68
C MET A 93 -2.39 3.20 7.34
N LEU A 94 -3.13 2.55 8.23
CA LEU A 94 -4.21 3.19 9.01
C LEU A 94 -3.68 4.16 10.07
N ARG A 95 -2.40 4.03 10.43
CA ARG A 95 -1.69 4.84 11.42
C ARG A 95 -0.56 5.65 10.80
N ASP A 96 -0.57 5.80 9.48
CA ASP A 96 0.45 6.54 8.73
C ASP A 96 0.67 7.93 9.30
N GLU A 97 1.85 8.55 9.20
CA GLU A 97 2.04 9.91 9.72
C GLU A 97 1.36 10.98 8.84
N ASP A 98 1.22 10.70 7.54
CA ASP A 98 0.55 11.59 6.60
C ASP A 98 -0.98 11.48 6.75
N LEU A 99 -1.61 12.60 7.09
CA LEU A 99 -3.05 12.67 7.31
C LEU A 99 -3.85 12.30 6.06
N ASN A 100 -3.41 12.70 4.86
CA ASN A 100 -4.12 12.37 3.62
C ASN A 100 -4.02 10.88 3.32
N VAL A 101 -2.85 10.27 3.56
CA VAL A 101 -2.67 8.82 3.43
C VAL A 101 -3.59 8.08 4.40
N ARG A 102 -3.65 8.50 5.67
CA ARG A 102 -4.59 7.90 6.63
C ARG A 102 -6.05 8.02 6.16
N ARG A 103 -6.49 9.22 5.77
CA ARG A 103 -7.86 9.49 5.29
C ARG A 103 -8.24 8.59 4.11
N LEU A 104 -7.38 8.49 3.10
CA LEU A 104 -7.59 7.63 1.92
C LEU A 104 -7.60 6.14 2.31
N THR A 105 -6.73 5.73 3.22
CA THR A 105 -6.69 4.34 3.71
C THR A 105 -8.00 3.98 4.42
N TRP A 106 -8.46 4.83 5.34
CA TRP A 106 -9.70 4.64 6.10
C TRP A 106 -10.95 4.64 5.20
N TYR A 107 -11.05 5.59 4.28
CA TYR A 107 -12.26 5.80 3.48
C TYR A 107 -12.33 4.88 2.25
N VAL A 108 -11.23 4.75 1.50
CA VAL A 108 -11.26 4.08 0.18
C VAL A 108 -10.93 2.60 0.31
N THR A 109 -9.87 2.29 1.06
CA THR A 109 -9.24 0.98 0.97
C THR A 109 -9.69 0.04 2.08
N LEU A 110 -9.79 0.52 3.32
CA LEU A 110 -10.19 -0.29 4.48
C LEU A 110 -11.52 -1.03 4.24
N PRO A 111 -12.60 -0.41 3.73
CA PRO A 111 -13.87 -1.11 3.54
C PRO A 111 -13.74 -2.32 2.63
N ARG A 112 -12.89 -2.22 1.60
CA ARG A 112 -12.66 -3.31 0.64
C ARG A 112 -11.90 -4.45 1.30
N VAL A 113 -10.88 -4.15 2.10
CA VAL A 113 -10.00 -5.17 2.68
C VAL A 113 -10.48 -5.70 4.04
N LEU A 114 -11.50 -5.10 4.65
CA LEU A 114 -11.94 -5.41 6.01
C LEU A 114 -12.32 -6.89 6.21
N GLN A 115 -12.92 -7.54 5.21
CA GLN A 115 -13.28 -8.95 5.28
C GLN A 115 -12.06 -9.88 5.53
N TYR A 116 -10.87 -9.41 5.18
CA TYR A 116 -9.61 -10.10 5.37
C TYR A 116 -8.87 -9.66 6.63
N LEU A 117 -9.40 -8.71 7.40
CA LEU A 117 -8.80 -8.24 8.65
C LEU A 117 -9.61 -8.73 9.84
N ASP A 118 -8.95 -8.92 10.99
CA ASP A 118 -9.67 -9.09 12.24
C ASP A 118 -10.29 -7.76 12.66
N VAL A 119 -11.63 -7.69 12.58
CA VAL A 119 -12.41 -6.50 12.93
C VAL A 119 -12.13 -6.03 14.37
N ASN A 120 -11.77 -6.92 15.29
CA ASN A 120 -11.44 -6.53 16.66
C ASN A 120 -10.14 -5.73 16.73
N ILE A 121 -9.16 -6.08 15.89
CA ILE A 121 -7.91 -5.32 15.79
C ILE A 121 -8.20 -3.94 15.18
N VAL A 122 -9.05 -3.87 14.16
CA VAL A 122 -9.45 -2.59 13.54
C VAL A 122 -10.23 -1.71 14.52
N LYS A 123 -11.11 -2.28 15.34
CA LYS A 123 -11.85 -1.56 16.39
C LYS A 123 -10.95 -0.91 17.44
N GLN A 124 -9.81 -1.52 17.76
CA GLN A 124 -8.82 -0.91 18.63
C GLN A 124 -8.19 0.36 18.02
N LEU A 125 -8.40 0.61 16.73
CA LEU A 125 -7.94 1.80 16.00
C LEU A 125 -9.01 2.88 15.84
N VAL A 126 -10.18 2.73 16.47
CA VAL A 126 -11.28 3.73 16.41
C VAL A 126 -10.80 5.14 16.72
N ARG A 127 -9.95 5.30 17.73
CA ARG A 127 -9.40 6.60 18.10
C ARG A 127 -8.65 7.26 16.94
N TYR A 128 -7.92 6.48 16.12
CA TYR A 128 -7.27 7.00 14.93
C TYR A 128 -8.28 7.43 13.87
N CYS A 129 -9.41 6.71 13.72
CA CYS A 129 -10.51 7.15 12.83
C CYS A 129 -11.08 8.49 13.30
N GLU A 130 -11.38 8.64 14.60
CA GLU A 130 -11.91 9.87 15.18
C GLU A 130 -10.95 11.06 15.01
N GLU A 131 -9.64 10.82 15.19
CA GLU A 131 -8.60 11.85 15.02
C GLU A 131 -8.45 12.32 13.56
N VAL A 132 -8.70 11.45 12.57
CA VAL A 132 -8.56 11.82 11.14
C VAL A 132 -9.87 12.29 10.49
N ALA A 133 -11.01 12.05 11.16
CA ALA A 133 -12.33 12.56 10.80
C ALA A 133 -12.46 14.06 11.08
N VAL A 134 -11.64 14.86 10.39
CA VAL A 134 -11.61 16.32 10.49
C VAL A 134 -11.67 16.96 9.10
N ASP A 135 -12.05 18.24 9.07
CA ASP A 135 -12.18 19.06 7.87
C ASP A 135 -13.20 18.52 6.84
N GLU A 136 -12.96 18.74 5.55
CA GLU A 136 -13.80 18.33 4.42
C GLU A 136 -14.00 16.80 4.32
N TRP A 137 -13.13 16.00 4.96
CA TRP A 137 -13.19 14.53 4.94
C TRP A 137 -13.97 13.94 6.10
N LYS A 138 -14.39 14.77 7.07
CA LYS A 138 -15.00 14.33 8.32
C LYS A 138 -16.21 13.44 8.09
N GLU A 139 -17.20 13.93 7.35
CA GLU A 139 -18.47 13.21 7.11
C GLU A 139 -18.21 11.85 6.42
N LEU A 140 -17.37 11.84 5.39
CA LEU A 140 -17.02 10.63 4.64
C LEU A 140 -16.36 9.56 5.52
N ILE A 141 -15.42 9.96 6.37
CA ILE A 141 -14.69 9.04 7.26
C ILE A 141 -15.59 8.59 8.40
N GLU A 142 -16.39 9.49 8.97
CA GLU A 142 -17.36 9.14 10.01
C GLU A 142 -18.39 8.13 9.50
N ASP A 143 -18.94 8.34 8.31
CA ASP A 143 -19.90 7.42 7.71
C ASP A 143 -19.26 6.06 7.46
N THR A 144 -18.03 6.02 6.94
CA THR A 144 -17.29 4.76 6.77
C THR A 144 -17.11 4.05 8.11
N CYS A 145 -16.65 4.74 9.15
CA CYS A 145 -16.46 4.12 10.46
C CYS A 145 -17.79 3.69 11.11
N ARG A 146 -18.90 4.38 10.83
CA ARG A 146 -20.24 3.96 11.27
C ARG A 146 -20.74 2.73 10.53
N GLU A 147 -20.61 2.69 9.20
CA GLU A 147 -20.97 1.53 8.36
C GLU A 147 -20.22 0.26 8.79
N LEU A 148 -18.94 0.43 9.15
CA LEU A 148 -18.09 -0.65 9.64
C LEU A 148 -18.38 -1.04 11.11
N GLY A 149 -19.35 -0.39 11.78
CA GLY A 149 -19.69 -0.64 13.19
C GLY A 149 -18.54 -0.35 14.15
N LEU A 150 -17.67 0.58 13.79
CA LEU A 150 -16.52 1.01 14.58
C LEU A 150 -16.89 2.13 15.54
N MET A 151 -17.87 2.96 15.19
CA MET A 151 -18.41 4.02 16.06
C MET A 151 -19.81 3.65 16.57
N ARG A 152 -20.14 4.13 17.77
CA ARG A 152 -21.45 3.92 18.43
C ARG A 152 -22.40 5.07 18.12
#